data_AF-A0A937VUV2-F1
#
_entry.id   AF-A0A937VUV2-F1
#
_cell.length_a   1.000
_cell.length_b   1.000
_cell.length_c   1.000
_cell.angle_alpha   90.00
_cell.angle_beta   90.00
_cell.angle_gamma   90.00
#
_symmetry.space_group_name_H-M   'P 1'
#
loop_
_entity.id
_entity.type
_entity.pdbx_description
1 polymer ?
#
loop_
_entity_poly.entity_id
_entity_poly.type
_entity_poly.pdbx_seq_one_letter_code
_entity_poly.pdbx_strand_id
1 'polypeptide(L)' 'MPDPANIAIRASTQDHLEIEDIKDDLVILKDGSCALVLSTTAINFGLLSEKEQEATIYAYAALLNS' A
#
# COMPACT_ATOMS: atom_id res chain seq x y z
N MET A 1 13.89 -34.04 3.03
CA MET A 1 12.80 -33.33 2.30
C MET A 1 12.51 -32.05 3.06
N PRO A 2 12.41 -30.88 2.39
CA PRO A 2 11.91 -29.69 3.05
C PRO A 2 10.48 -29.94 3.54
N ASP A 3 10.14 -29.39 4.70
CA ASP A 3 8.83 -29.51 5.32
C ASP A 3 7.75 -28.89 4.40
N PRO A 4 6.70 -29.64 4.01
CA PRO A 4 5.59 -29.12 3.22
C PRO A 4 4.91 -27.89 3.83
N ALA A 5 4.95 -27.73 5.16
CA ALA A 5 4.41 -26.56 5.87
C ALA A 5 5.24 -25.28 5.64
N ASN A 6 6.44 -25.40 5.08
CA ASN A 6 7.37 -24.31 4.82
C ASN A 6 7.55 -24.01 3.33
N ILE A 7 6.68 -24.57 2.48
CA ILE A 7 6.60 -24.21 1.06
C ILE A 7 5.74 -22.96 0.96
N ALA A 8 6.37 -21.81 0.69
CA ALA A 8 5.64 -20.59 0.42
C ALA A 8 4.69 -20.81 -0.77
N ILE A 9 3.38 -20.69 -0.51
CA ILE A 9 2.37 -20.77 -1.57
C ILE A 9 2.59 -19.56 -2.48
N ARG A 10 3.23 -19.77 -3.64
CA ARG A 10 3.26 -18.78 -4.71
C ARG A 10 1.96 -18.92 -5.50
N ALA A 11 1.02 -18.03 -5.23
CA ALA A 11 -0.16 -17.91 -6.08
C ALA A 11 0.25 -17.30 -7.44
N SER A 12 -0.44 -17.68 -8.51
CA SER A 12 -0.13 -17.25 -9.89
C SER A 12 -0.17 -15.73 -10.08
N THR A 13 -0.85 -15.01 -9.19
CA THR A 13 -0.87 -13.55 -9.15
C THR A 13 0.52 -12.97 -8.87
N GLN A 14 1.31 -13.58 -7.98
CA GLN A 14 2.66 -13.13 -7.63
C GLN A 14 3.65 -13.31 -8.79
N ASP A 15 3.38 -14.23 -9.71
CA ASP A 15 4.19 -14.39 -10.93
C ASP A 15 3.99 -13.21 -11.90
N HIS A 16 2.83 -12.55 -11.84
CA HIS A 16 2.48 -11.41 -12.70
C HIS A 16 2.69 -10.04 -12.04
N LEU A 17 2.89 -10.01 -10.72
CA LEU A 17 3.19 -8.78 -9.98
C LEU A 17 4.71 -8.56 -9.92
N GLU A 18 5.13 -7.31 -10.03
CA GLU A 18 6.54 -6.90 -9.89
C GLU A 18 6.99 -6.80 -8.43
N ILE A 19 6.29 -7.48 -7.51
CA ILE A 19 6.58 -7.48 -6.08
C ILE A 19 7.46 -8.68 -5.76
N GLU A 20 8.58 -8.43 -5.09
CA GLU A 20 9.51 -9.44 -4.58
C GLU A 20 9.12 -9.87 -3.15
N ASP A 21 8.88 -8.90 -2.26
CA ASP A 21 8.52 -9.16 -0.86
C ASP A 21 7.78 -7.96 -0.23
N ILE A 22 7.14 -8.17 0.92
CA ILE A 22 6.54 -7.13 1.76
C ILE A 22 7.03 -7.30 3.19
N LYS A 23 7.79 -6.34 3.70
CA LYS A 23 8.40 -6.42 5.02
C LYS A 23 8.55 -5.04 5.66
N ASP A 24 8.24 -4.93 6.95
CA ASP A 24 8.40 -3.71 7.75
C ASP A 24 7.81 -2.47 7.06
N ASP A 25 6.55 -2.59 6.61
CA ASP A 25 5.80 -1.57 5.85
C ASP A 25 6.42 -1.16 4.50
N LEU A 26 7.37 -1.92 3.97
CA LEU A 26 7.94 -1.72 2.64
C LEU A 26 7.47 -2.80 1.67
N VAL A 27 7.02 -2.37 0.50
CA VAL A 27 6.88 -3.24 -0.68
C VAL A 27 8.20 -3.19 -1.43
N ILE A 28 8.86 -4.33 -1.55
CA ILE A 28 10.13 -4.49 -2.28
C ILE A 28 9.77 -4.98 -3.68
N LEU A 29 10.23 -4.26 -4.70
CA LEU A 29 9.98 -4.60 -6.10
C LEU A 29 11.15 -5.39 -6.69
N LYS A 30 10.88 -6.19 -7.72
CA LYS A 30 11.87 -7.08 -8.36
C LYS A 30 13.02 -6.32 -9.04
N ASP A 31 12.82 -5.05 -9.38
CA ASP A 31 13.86 -4.17 -9.94
C ASP A 31 14.79 -3.56 -8.87
N GLY A 32 14.55 -3.88 -7.59
CA GLY A 32 15.32 -3.37 -6.45
C GLY A 32 14.81 -2.04 -5.89
N SER A 33 13.78 -1.45 -6.50
CA SER A 33 13.09 -0.28 -5.93
C SER A 33 12.15 -0.70 -4.78
N CYS A 34 11.70 0.27 -3.99
CA CYS A 34 10.78 0.02 -2.89
C CYS A 34 9.73 1.13 -2.76
N ALA A 35 8.56 0.76 -2.23
CA ALA A 35 7.49 1.68 -1.88
C ALA A 35 7.12 1.52 -0.39
N LEU A 36 6.94 2.63 0.31
CA LEU A 36 6.46 2.64 1.69
C LEU A 36 4.94 2.54 1.73
N VAL A 37 4.42 1.65 2.59
CA VAL A 37 3.00 1.51 2.89
C VAL A 37 2.65 2.45 4.03
N LEU A 38 1.75 3.40 3.76
CA LEU A 38 1.25 4.34 4.76
C LEU A 38 -0.15 3.91 5.20
N SER A 39 -0.31 3.67 6.50
CA SER A 39 -1.61 3.43 7.11
C SER A 39 -2.23 4.75 7.58
N THR A 40 -3.50 4.98 7.23
CA THR A 40 -4.24 6.18 7.66
C THR A 40 -5.61 5.78 8.19
N THR A 41 -6.22 6.66 8.97
CA THR A 41 -7.60 6.45 9.47
C THR A 41 -8.61 6.79 8.38
N ALA A 42 -9.63 5.96 8.23
CA ALA A 42 -10.75 6.27 7.35
C ALA A 42 -11.62 7.39 7.92
N ILE A 43 -12.19 8.20 7.03
CA ILE A 43 -13.18 9.22 7.36
C ILE A 43 -14.44 9.02 6.50
N ASN A 44 -15.61 9.39 7.02
CA ASN A 44 -16.84 9.40 6.24
C ASN A 44 -16.90 10.67 5.38
N PHE A 45 -16.13 10.68 4.28
CA PHE A 45 -15.96 11.86 3.42
C PHE A 45 -17.30 12.46 2.95
N GLY A 46 -18.25 11.62 2.55
CA GLY A 46 -19.57 12.08 2.10
C GLY A 46 -20.48 12.68 3.18
N LEU A 47 -20.13 12.55 4.47
CA LEU A 47 -20.87 13.19 5.56
C LEU A 47 -20.29 14.55 5.97
N LEU A 48 -19.12 14.91 5.45
CA LEU A 48 -18.48 16.20 5.71
C LEU A 48 -19.23 17.33 5.00
N SER A 49 -19.17 18.54 5.53
CA SER A 49 -19.60 19.73 4.78
C SER A 49 -18.71 19.96 3.56
N GLU A 50 -19.19 20.68 2.54
CA GLU A 50 -18.40 20.96 1.31
C GLU A 50 -17.04 21.58 1.62
N LYS A 51 -16.99 22.51 2.58
CA LYS A 51 -15.74 23.16 3.01
C LYS A 51 -14.74 22.18 3.62
N GLU A 52 -15.22 21.22 4.42
CA GLU A 52 -14.37 20.19 5.03
C GLU A 52 -13.90 19.18 3.99
N GLN A 53 -14.75 18.85 3.01
CA GLN A 53 -14.37 18.01 1.87
C GLN A 53 -13.25 18.66 1.06
N GLU A 54 -13.39 19.95 0.70
CA GLU A 54 -12.35 20.70 0.00
C GLU A 54 -11.05 20.74 0.80
N ALA A 55 -11.12 21.08 2.10
CA ALA A 55 -9.94 21.11 2.96
C ALA A 55 -9.22 19.75 3.02
N THR A 56 -9.98 18.65 3.08
CA THR A 56 -9.43 17.29 3.07
C THR A 56 -8.75 16.97 1.74
N ILE A 57 -9.34 17.35 0.60
CA ILE A 57 -8.74 17.17 -0.72
C ILE A 57 -7.41 17.93 -0.82
N TYR A 58 -7.38 19.19 -0.40
CA TYR A 58 -6.14 19.99 -0.42
C TYR A 58 -5.07 19.43 0.52
N ALA A 59 -5.45 18.95 1.71
CA ALA A 59 -4.51 18.31 2.62
C ALA A 59 -3.92 17.01 2.04
N TYR A 60 -4.74 16.19 1.38
CA TYR A 60 -4.27 14.97 0.70
C TYR A 60 -3.31 15.30 -0.45
N ALA A 61 -3.65 16.31 -1.27
CA ALA A 61 -2.78 16.77 -2.34
C ALA A 61 -1.44 17.32 -1.83
N ALA A 62 -1.46 18.06 -0.71
CA ALA A 62 -0.25 18.57 -0.08
C ALA A 62 0.64 17.44 0.46
N LEU A 63 0.05 16.40 1.06
CA LEU A 63 0.78 15.21 1.54
C LEU A 63 1.49 14.48 0.40
N LEU A 64 0.88 14.37 -0.78
CA LEU A 64 1.49 13.68 -1.93
C LEU A 64 2.60 14.48 -2.63
N ASN A 65 2.58 15.81 -2.52
CA ASN A 65 3.53 16.69 -3.19
C ASN A 65 4.63 17.23 -2.23
N SER A 66 4.75 16.68 -1.02
CA SER A 66 5.75 17.09 -0.03
C SER A 66 7.09 16.38 -0.19
#